data_AF-A0A6L6PB78-F1
#
_entry.id   AF-A0A6L6PB78-F1
#
_cell.length_a   1.000
_cell.length_b   1.000
_cell.length_c   1.000
_cell.angle_alpha   90.00
_cell.angle_beta   90.00
_cell.angle_gamma   90.00
#
_symmetry.space_group_name_H-M   'P 1'
#
loop_
_entity.id
_entity.type
_entity.pdbx_description
1 polymer ?
#
loop_
_entity_poly.entity_id
_entity_poly.type
_entity_poly.pdbx_seq_one_letter_code
_entity_poly.pdbx_strand_id
1 'polypeptide(L)'
;MTTAEAMPETQKIATYYVVPVTPDIGIESVLYYEGPLKSKWKSVSKKDLNAHNQGCNAGLVKLIQPSEDQILASTDLSPAQLDRTASLYCGVAKTLGEPDQLKSYYAIDADGSLTINVSKDTTRGLILIFTQTDPLNGDSTRYPVRQLIATTDPEIKNSAIGTGGH
;
A
#
# COMPACT_ATOMS: atom_id res chain seq x y z
N MET A 1 -6.20 -7.61 -46.54
CA MET A 1 -6.84 -7.34 -45.23
C MET A 1 -5.78 -7.54 -44.18
N THR A 2 -5.19 -6.46 -43.69
CA THR A 2 -4.08 -6.50 -42.73
C THR A 2 -4.69 -6.54 -41.33
N THR A 3 -4.46 -7.62 -40.60
CA THR A 3 -4.82 -7.76 -39.19
C THR A 3 -4.06 -6.68 -38.43
N ALA A 4 -4.77 -5.69 -37.89
CA ALA A 4 -4.16 -4.77 -36.93
C ALA A 4 -3.78 -5.59 -35.69
N GLU A 5 -2.47 -5.73 -35.43
CA GLU A 5 -2.01 -6.19 -34.12
C GLU A 5 -2.60 -5.27 -33.06
N ALA A 6 -3.47 -5.82 -32.22
CA ALA A 6 -3.98 -5.09 -31.06
C ALA A 6 -2.76 -4.70 -30.22
N MET A 7 -2.53 -3.40 -30.06
CA MET A 7 -1.49 -2.89 -29.17
C MET A 7 -1.72 -3.50 -27.78
N PRO A 8 -0.67 -4.00 -27.10
CA PRO A 8 -0.84 -4.58 -25.77
C PRO A 8 -1.47 -3.52 -24.86
N GLU A 9 -2.57 -3.88 -24.19
CA GLU A 9 -3.18 -2.99 -23.20
C GLU A 9 -2.13 -2.60 -22.16
N THR A 10 -1.94 -1.30 -21.97
CA THR A 10 -1.06 -0.81 -20.90
C THR A 10 -1.57 -1.33 -19.56
N GLN A 11 -0.74 -2.11 -18.87
CA GLN A 11 -1.08 -2.62 -17.54
C GLN A 11 -1.33 -1.45 -16.58
N LYS A 12 -2.53 -1.42 -15.99
CA LYS A 12 -2.89 -0.46 -14.94
C LYS A 12 -2.85 -1.18 -13.60
N ILE A 13 -2.13 -0.59 -12.64
CA ILE A 13 -1.87 -1.16 -11.32
C ILE A 13 -2.64 -0.35 -10.28
N ALA A 14 -3.40 -1.02 -9.42
CA ALA A 14 -4.10 -0.36 -8.32
C ALA A 14 -3.07 0.20 -7.33
N THR A 15 -3.16 1.49 -7.03
CA THR A 15 -2.20 2.18 -6.15
C THR A 15 -2.90 2.67 -4.89
N TYR A 16 -2.33 2.36 -3.73
CA TYR A 16 -2.82 2.84 -2.44
C TYR A 16 -1.72 3.57 -1.68
N TYR A 17 -2.07 4.71 -1.09
CA TYR A 17 -1.19 5.43 -0.18
C TYR A 17 -1.38 4.92 1.24
N VAL A 18 -0.27 4.60 1.88
CA VAL A 18 -0.19 4.03 3.22
C VAL A 18 0.28 5.13 4.17
N VAL A 19 -0.57 5.51 5.11
CA VAL A 19 -0.31 6.62 6.04
C VAL A 19 -0.25 6.09 7.46
N PRO A 20 0.95 5.98 8.06
CA PRO A 20 1.12 5.77 9.49
C PRO A 20 0.54 6.94 10.28
N VAL A 21 -0.29 6.64 11.27
CA VAL A 21 -0.82 7.64 12.19
C VAL A 21 -0.42 7.28 13.61
N THR A 22 -0.31 8.30 14.46
CA THR A 22 0.02 8.15 15.88
C THR A 22 -1.26 7.85 16.65
N PRO A 23 -1.52 6.61 17.11
CA PRO A 23 -2.36 6.39 18.28
C PRO A 23 -1.58 6.79 19.54
N ASP A 24 -2.25 6.76 20.70
CA ASP A 24 -1.67 7.18 21.98
C ASP A 24 -0.34 6.49 22.34
N ILE A 25 0.03 5.39 21.66
CA ILE A 25 1.28 4.63 21.84
C ILE A 25 1.91 4.16 20.50
N GLY A 26 2.26 5.08 19.59
CA GLY A 26 3.07 4.79 18.37
C GLY A 26 2.34 4.00 17.27
N ILE A 27 2.93 3.72 16.10
CA ILE A 27 2.22 3.19 14.90
C ILE A 27 1.42 1.87 15.13
N GLU A 28 0.19 1.95 15.66
CA GLU A 28 -0.75 0.81 15.69
C GLU A 28 -1.89 0.97 14.70
N SER A 29 -1.99 2.15 14.08
CA SER A 29 -3.01 2.48 13.09
C SER A 29 -2.36 2.96 11.80
N VAL A 30 -2.72 2.27 10.71
CA VAL A 30 -2.37 2.62 9.34
C VAL A 30 -3.65 2.89 8.58
N LEU A 31 -3.69 4.04 7.90
CA LEU A 31 -4.78 4.44 7.02
C LEU A 31 -4.38 4.20 5.55
N TYR A 32 -5.38 3.88 4.73
CA TYR A 32 -5.21 3.62 3.31
C TYR A 32 -6.02 4.61 2.50
N TYR A 33 -5.42 5.13 1.44
CA TYR A 33 -6.05 6.11 0.56
C TYR A 33 -5.87 5.73 -0.90
N GLU A 34 -6.82 6.13 -1.73
CA GLU A 34 -6.71 6.08 -3.19
C GLU A 34 -6.94 7.46 -3.80
N GLY A 35 -6.26 7.73 -4.92
CA GLY A 35 -6.47 8.96 -5.67
C GLY A 35 -5.23 9.45 -6.42
N PRO A 36 -5.37 10.44 -7.29
CA PRO A 36 -4.23 11.05 -7.95
C PRO A 36 -3.43 11.92 -6.96
N LEU A 37 -2.11 12.02 -7.14
CA LEU A 37 -1.18 12.78 -6.28
C LEU A 37 -1.51 14.29 -6.13
N LYS A 38 -2.42 14.84 -6.95
CA LYS A 38 -2.77 16.28 -6.99
C LYS A 38 -4.25 16.55 -6.70
N SER A 39 -4.96 15.62 -6.08
CA SER A 39 -6.34 15.83 -5.66
C SER A 39 -6.57 15.31 -4.26
N LYS A 40 -7.73 15.66 -3.68
CA LYS A 40 -8.17 15.06 -2.43
C LYS A 40 -8.29 13.55 -2.62
N TRP A 41 -7.63 12.80 -1.74
CA TRP A 41 -7.67 11.36 -1.73
C TRP A 41 -8.91 10.87 -1.02
N LYS A 42 -9.38 9.71 -1.47
CA LYS A 42 -10.49 9.01 -0.86
C LYS A 42 -9.94 7.99 0.13
N SER A 43 -10.46 8.00 1.35
CA SER A 43 -10.15 6.97 2.35
C SER A 43 -10.71 5.61 1.89
N VAL A 44 -9.91 4.56 2.05
CA VAL A 44 -10.25 3.19 1.68
C VAL A 44 -10.14 2.32 2.93
N SER A 45 -11.18 1.50 3.16
CA SER A 45 -11.15 0.52 4.23
C SER A 45 -10.13 -0.58 3.95
N LYS A 46 -9.49 -1.10 4.99
CA LYS A 46 -8.56 -2.24 4.93
C LYS A 46 -9.15 -3.48 4.22
N LYS A 47 -10.48 -3.64 4.26
CA LYS A 47 -11.21 -4.78 3.67
C LYS A 47 -11.51 -4.63 2.17
N ASP A 48 -11.31 -3.43 1.65
CA ASP A 48 -11.67 -3.03 0.28
C ASP A 48 -10.43 -2.89 -0.62
N LEU A 49 -9.24 -3.30 -0.13
CA LEU A 49 -8.02 -3.34 -0.92
C LEU A 49 -8.12 -4.43 -1.99
N ASN A 50 -7.90 -4.06 -3.25
CA ASN A 50 -8.11 -4.97 -4.38
C ASN A 50 -7.25 -4.59 -5.61
N ALA A 51 -6.63 -5.57 -6.25
CA ALA A 51 -5.75 -5.38 -7.42
C ALA A 51 -6.48 -4.85 -8.67
N HIS A 52 -7.78 -5.12 -8.78
CA HIS A 52 -8.65 -4.66 -9.86
C HIS A 52 -9.47 -3.41 -9.52
N ASN A 53 -9.28 -2.82 -8.34
CA ASN A 53 -9.92 -1.54 -8.04
C ASN A 53 -9.36 -0.43 -8.94
N GLN A 54 -10.00 0.74 -8.94
CA GLN A 54 -9.55 1.91 -9.71
C GLN A 54 -9.50 1.65 -11.24
N GLY A 55 -10.29 0.69 -11.72
CA GLY A 55 -10.30 0.27 -13.14
C GLY A 55 -9.00 -0.41 -13.60
N CYS A 56 -8.25 -1.00 -12.67
CA CYS A 56 -6.97 -1.65 -12.93
C CYS A 56 -7.15 -3.09 -13.41
N ASN A 57 -6.27 -3.53 -14.32
CA ASN A 57 -6.32 -4.85 -14.94
C ASN A 57 -5.08 -5.70 -14.60
N ALA A 58 -4.07 -5.14 -13.94
CA ALA A 58 -2.94 -5.90 -13.45
C ALA A 58 -3.34 -6.65 -12.17
N GLY A 59 -2.93 -7.92 -12.04
CA GLY A 59 -2.97 -8.66 -10.77
C GLY A 59 -1.92 -8.16 -9.77
N LEU A 60 -1.76 -6.85 -9.67
CA LEU A 60 -0.73 -6.16 -8.91
C LEU A 60 -1.35 -5.04 -8.08
N VAL A 61 -0.84 -4.86 -6.86
CA VAL A 61 -1.11 -3.68 -6.03
C VAL A 61 0.21 -2.99 -5.71
N LYS A 62 0.23 -1.66 -5.86
CA LYS A 62 1.34 -0.81 -5.44
C LYS A 62 0.97 -0.05 -4.17
N LEU A 63 1.79 -0.18 -3.14
CA LEU A 63 1.65 0.53 -1.87
C LEU A 63 2.77 1.56 -1.75
N ILE A 64 2.39 2.80 -1.44
CA ILE A 64 3.33 3.92 -1.39
C ILE A 64 3.15 4.64 -0.06
N GLN A 65 4.24 4.92 0.66
CA GLN A 65 4.18 5.91 1.73
C GLN A 65 4.45 7.30 1.15
N PRO A 66 3.45 8.20 1.13
CA PRO A 66 3.65 9.56 0.67
C PRO A 66 4.43 10.40 1.69
N SER A 67 5.00 11.51 1.21
CA SER A 67 5.58 12.55 2.08
C SER A 67 4.51 13.27 2.90
N GLU A 68 4.90 13.89 4.01
CA GLU A 68 3.99 14.67 4.87
C GLU A 68 3.25 15.76 4.08
N ASP A 69 3.95 16.52 3.24
CA ASP A 69 3.34 17.59 2.43
C ASP A 69 2.24 17.04 1.50
N GLN A 70 2.45 15.87 0.91
CA GLN A 70 1.45 15.22 0.07
C GLN A 70 0.24 14.77 0.89
N ILE A 71 0.46 14.20 2.08
CA ILE A 71 -0.62 13.76 2.97
C ILE A 71 -1.49 14.95 3.37
N LEU A 72 -0.88 16.04 3.83
CA LEU A 72 -1.60 17.22 4.30
C LEU A 72 -2.31 17.98 3.17
N ALA A 73 -1.76 17.95 1.95
CA ALA A 73 -2.42 18.52 0.78
C ALA A 73 -3.64 17.69 0.31
N SER A 74 -3.58 16.36 0.45
CA SER A 74 -4.56 15.44 -0.13
C SER A 74 -5.55 14.83 0.86
N THR A 75 -5.37 14.99 2.16
CA THR A 75 -6.27 14.44 3.20
C THR A 75 -6.79 15.53 4.12
N ASP A 76 -7.65 15.16 5.08
CA ASP A 76 -8.12 16.07 6.14
C ASP A 76 -7.43 15.79 7.49
N LEU A 77 -6.31 15.05 7.46
CA LEU A 77 -5.49 14.79 8.63
C LEU A 77 -4.78 16.08 9.06
N SER A 78 -4.71 16.29 10.37
CA SER A 78 -3.86 17.31 10.96
C SER A 78 -2.44 16.78 11.21
N PRO A 79 -1.42 17.65 11.27
CA PRO A 79 -0.03 17.22 11.52
C PRO A 79 0.16 16.42 12.81
N ALA A 80 -0.65 16.70 13.84
CA ALA A 80 -0.59 15.99 15.13
C ALA A 80 -1.04 14.51 15.04
N GLN A 81 -1.79 14.15 14.00
CA GLN A 81 -2.26 12.77 13.80
C GLN A 81 -1.24 11.91 13.04
N LEU A 82 -0.22 12.53 12.42
CA LEU A 82 0.76 11.81 11.61
C LEU A 82 1.88 11.27 12.49
N ASP A 83 2.29 10.02 12.25
CA ASP A 83 3.52 9.50 12.84
C ASP A 83 4.70 9.80 11.91
N ARG A 84 5.45 10.85 12.23
CA ARG A 84 6.63 11.29 11.47
C ARG A 84 7.87 10.44 11.72
N THR A 85 7.83 9.58 12.72
CA THR A 85 8.93 8.68 13.05
C THR A 85 8.86 7.40 12.23
N ALA A 86 7.71 7.14 11.60
CA ALA A 86 7.41 5.96 10.83
C ALA A 86 7.86 6.07 9.37
N SER A 87 8.68 5.12 8.89
CA SER A 87 8.95 4.96 7.47
C SER A 87 8.74 3.51 7.04
N LEU A 88 7.98 3.30 5.96
CA LEU A 88 7.69 2.00 5.38
C LEU A 88 9.02 1.40 4.95
N TYR A 89 9.38 0.30 5.60
CA TYR A 89 10.63 -0.39 5.35
C TYR A 89 10.41 -1.52 4.36
N CYS A 90 9.47 -2.42 4.63
CA CYS A 90 9.12 -3.50 3.72
C CYS A 90 7.70 -4.01 3.97
N GLY A 91 7.27 -5.00 3.19
CA GLY A 91 6.07 -5.77 3.52
C GLY A 91 6.20 -7.21 3.05
N VAL A 92 5.46 -8.10 3.72
CA VAL A 92 5.41 -9.53 3.45
C VAL A 92 3.98 -9.88 3.09
N ALA A 93 3.77 -10.36 1.86
CA ALA A 93 2.48 -10.91 1.44
C ALA A 93 2.47 -12.43 1.59
N LYS A 94 1.35 -13.00 2.06
CA LYS A 94 1.09 -14.45 2.08
C LYS A 94 -0.22 -14.75 1.37
N THR A 95 -0.25 -15.75 0.50
CA THR A 95 -1.51 -16.23 -0.10
C THR A 95 -2.40 -16.83 0.97
N LEU A 96 -3.65 -16.40 0.99
CA LEU A 96 -4.71 -17.00 1.78
C LEU A 96 -5.63 -17.76 0.81
N GLY A 97 -6.09 -18.95 1.22
CA GLY A 97 -7.13 -19.70 0.51
C GLY A 97 -6.66 -20.71 -0.56
N GLU A 98 -5.43 -20.65 -1.06
CA GLU A 98 -4.91 -21.63 -2.04
C GLU A 98 -3.52 -22.15 -1.64
N PRO A 99 -3.20 -23.44 -1.88
CA PRO A 99 -1.88 -23.98 -1.64
C PRO A 99 -0.87 -23.41 -2.64
N ASP A 100 -0.11 -22.43 -2.17
CA ASP A 100 1.26 -22.16 -2.61
C ASP A 100 1.54 -21.72 -4.06
N GLN A 101 0.54 -21.32 -4.86
CA GLN A 101 0.83 -20.84 -6.23
C GLN A 101 1.69 -19.57 -6.27
N LEU A 102 1.72 -18.80 -5.18
CA LEU A 102 2.45 -17.55 -5.09
C LEU A 102 3.27 -17.51 -3.81
N LYS A 103 4.59 -17.60 -3.94
CA LYS A 103 5.52 -17.46 -2.81
C LYS A 103 5.29 -16.14 -2.08
N SER A 104 5.59 -16.13 -0.79
CA SER A 104 5.72 -14.89 -0.05
C SER A 104 6.73 -14.00 -0.74
N TYR A 105 6.33 -12.76 -0.99
CA TYR A 105 7.09 -11.84 -1.80
C TYR A 105 7.29 -10.53 -1.04
N TYR A 106 8.50 -10.01 -1.12
CA TYR A 106 8.89 -8.68 -0.68
C TYR A 106 9.59 -8.01 -1.86
N ALA A 107 9.10 -6.87 -2.32
CA ALA A 107 9.82 -6.03 -3.26
C ALA A 107 9.61 -4.57 -2.91
N ILE A 108 10.71 -3.91 -2.60
CA ILE A 108 10.76 -2.47 -2.49
C ILE A 108 11.35 -1.98 -3.80
N ASP A 109 10.57 -1.22 -4.55
CA ASP A 109 11.03 -0.57 -5.76
C ASP A 109 12.00 0.57 -5.41
N ALA A 110 12.79 1.03 -6.38
CA ALA A 110 13.79 2.08 -6.16
C ALA A 110 13.20 3.42 -5.66
N ASP A 111 11.89 3.62 -5.84
CA ASP A 111 11.12 4.76 -5.34
C ASP A 111 10.58 4.55 -3.90
N GLY A 112 10.96 3.46 -3.23
CA GLY A 112 10.52 3.13 -1.87
C GLY A 112 9.10 2.55 -1.79
N SER A 113 8.47 2.27 -2.93
CA SER A 113 7.15 1.64 -2.96
C SER A 113 7.20 0.12 -2.89
N LEU A 114 6.11 -0.49 -2.44
CA LEU A 114 5.97 -1.94 -2.34
C LEU A 114 4.97 -2.45 -3.38
N THR A 115 5.45 -3.28 -4.31
CA THR A 115 4.61 -3.91 -5.34
C THR A 115 4.31 -5.37 -4.99
N ILE A 116 3.04 -5.72 -4.92
CA ILE A 116 2.53 -7.03 -4.48
C ILE A 116 1.78 -7.69 -5.63
N ASN A 117 2.16 -8.93 -5.96
CA ASN A 117 1.41 -9.77 -6.89
C ASN A 117 0.31 -10.57 -6.17
N VAL A 118 -0.87 -10.53 -6.75
CA VAL A 118 -2.08 -11.22 -6.30
C VAL A 118 -2.59 -12.05 -7.47
N SER A 119 -2.55 -13.39 -7.35
CA SER A 119 -3.01 -14.29 -8.40
C SER A 119 -4.52 -14.22 -8.54
N LYS A 120 -5.03 -14.55 -9.73
CA LYS A 120 -6.46 -14.62 -9.98
C LYS A 120 -7.14 -15.50 -8.93
N ASP A 121 -8.28 -15.05 -8.43
CA ASP A 121 -9.11 -15.78 -7.45
C ASP A 121 -8.41 -16.04 -6.09
N THR A 122 -7.27 -15.39 -5.82
CA THR A 122 -6.58 -15.46 -4.52
C THR A 122 -6.74 -14.18 -3.71
N THR A 123 -6.57 -14.30 -2.39
CA THR A 123 -6.36 -13.15 -1.51
C THR A 123 -4.96 -13.21 -0.89
N ARG A 124 -4.42 -12.06 -0.51
CA ARG A 124 -3.12 -11.93 0.15
C ARG A 124 -3.27 -11.24 1.49
N GLY A 125 -2.88 -11.91 2.57
CA GLY A 125 -2.60 -11.25 3.85
C GLY A 125 -1.29 -10.47 3.72
N LEU A 126 -1.20 -9.31 4.35
CA LEU A 126 -0.11 -8.37 4.18
C LEU A 126 0.43 -7.91 5.53
N ILE A 127 1.67 -8.24 5.86
CA ILE A 127 2.34 -7.65 7.01
C ILE A 127 3.18 -6.46 6.52
N LEU A 128 2.88 -5.24 6.98
CA LEU A 128 3.71 -4.06 6.71
C LEU A 128 4.72 -3.85 7.83
N ILE A 129 5.98 -3.59 7.48
CA ILE A 129 7.05 -3.36 8.44
C ILE A 129 7.55 -1.93 8.26
N PHE A 130 7.57 -1.20 9.36
CA PHE A 130 8.04 0.18 9.43
C PHE A 130 9.31 0.26 10.27
N THR A 131 10.26 1.07 9.84
CA THR A 131 11.32 1.56 10.71
C THR A 131 10.80 2.76 11.48
N GLN A 132 10.97 2.75 12.80
CA GLN A 132 10.68 3.91 13.65
C GLN A 132 11.98 4.63 14.02
N THR A 133 12.02 5.95 13.84
CA THR A 133 13.18 6.78 14.16
C THR A 133 13.00 7.59 15.44
N ASP A 134 14.11 8.00 16.08
CA ASP A 134 14.05 8.85 17.27
C ASP A 134 13.77 10.31 16.88
N PRO A 135 12.62 10.91 17.27
CA PRO A 135 12.33 12.30 16.95
C PRO A 135 13.23 13.30 17.69
N LEU A 136 13.94 12.88 18.75
CA LEU A 136 14.82 13.75 19.56
C LEU A 136 16.26 13.81 19.05
N ASN A 137 16.69 12.83 18.24
CA ASN A 137 18.00 12.81 17.62
C ASN A 137 17.86 13.11 16.13
N GLY A 138 17.73 14.39 15.79
CA GLY A 138 17.66 14.89 14.41
C GLY A 138 18.94 14.69 13.58
N ASP A 139 19.95 13.99 14.10
CA ASP A 139 21.15 13.61 13.35
C ASP A 139 20.92 12.25 12.68
N SER A 140 20.31 12.30 11.49
CA SER A 140 20.01 11.17 10.61
C SER A 140 21.25 10.42 10.12
N THR A 141 22.46 10.82 10.51
CA THR A 141 23.73 10.31 9.97
C THR A 141 24.31 9.09 10.69
N ARG A 142 23.80 8.74 11.89
CA ARG A 142 24.28 7.57 12.65
C ARG A 142 23.12 6.75 13.21
N TYR A 143 22.62 5.86 12.35
CA TYR A 143 21.62 4.83 12.67
C TYR A 143 20.33 5.36 13.30
N PRO A 144 19.49 6.04 12.51
CA PRO A 144 18.27 6.68 13.00
C PRO A 144 17.17 5.69 13.41
N VAL A 145 17.30 4.39 13.09
CA VAL A 145 16.27 3.38 13.33
C VAL A 145 16.36 2.83 14.76
N ARG A 146 15.33 3.08 15.54
CA ARG A 146 15.18 2.59 16.92
C ARG A 146 14.52 1.21 16.97
N GLN A 147 13.52 0.98 16.12
CA GLN A 147 12.68 -0.22 16.18
C GLN A 147 12.13 -0.57 14.80
N LEU A 148 11.91 -1.87 14.57
CA LEU A 148 11.04 -2.36 13.51
C LEU A 148 9.67 -2.68 14.08
N ILE A 149 8.64 -2.10 13.49
CA ILE A 149 7.24 -2.30 13.88
C ILE A 149 6.53 -2.97 12.71
N ALA A 150 5.97 -4.16 12.96
CA ALA A 150 5.09 -4.81 12.01
C ALA A 150 3.65 -4.41 12.33
N THR A 151 2.96 -3.80 11.37
CA THR A 151 1.59 -3.31 11.54
C THR A 151 0.70 -3.90 10.45
N THR A 152 -0.46 -4.38 10.89
CA THR A 152 -1.61 -4.85 10.10
C THR A 152 -1.37 -6.07 9.21
N ASP A 153 -2.44 -6.87 9.05
CA ASP A 153 -2.63 -7.97 8.10
C ASP A 153 -3.90 -7.70 7.26
N PRO A 154 -4.00 -6.61 6.47
CA PRO A 154 -5.15 -6.43 5.60
C PRO A 154 -5.10 -7.47 4.49
N GLU A 155 -6.28 -7.87 4.03
CA GLU A 155 -6.41 -8.76 2.90
C GLU A 155 -6.51 -7.94 1.61
N ILE A 156 -5.60 -8.19 0.67
CA ILE A 156 -5.70 -7.70 -0.70
C ILE A 156 -6.40 -8.78 -1.53
N LYS A 157 -7.52 -8.41 -2.15
CA LYS A 157 -8.29 -9.30 -3.02
C LYS A 157 -7.86 -9.17 -4.48
N ASN A 158 -8.01 -10.25 -5.24
CA ASN A 158 -7.93 -10.20 -6.70
C ASN A 158 -9.23 -10.65 -7.37
N SER A 159 -10.36 -10.28 -6.78
CA SER A 159 -11.65 -10.40 -7.45
C SER A 159 -11.86 -9.17 -8.32
N ALA A 160 -12.10 -9.33 -9.62
CA ALA A 160 -12.71 -8.25 -10.39
C ALA A 160 -13.94 -7.78 -9.63
N ILE A 161 -14.16 -6.47 -9.49
CA ILE A 161 -15.37 -5.96 -8.85
C ILE A 161 -16.54 -6.63 -9.58
N GLY A 162 -17.22 -7.54 -8.89
CA GLY A 162 -18.45 -8.09 -9.40
C GLY A 162 -19.38 -6.90 -9.59
N THR A 163 -19.71 -6.61 -10.85
CA THR A 163 -21.04 -6.10 -11.18
C THR A 163 -22.04 -7.17 -10.72
N GLY A 164 -22.26 -7.25 -9.42
CA GLY A 164 -23.34 -8.02 -8.82
C GLY A 164 -24.58 -7.19 -8.97
N GLY A 165 -25.45 -7.61 -9.89
CA GLY A 165 -26.72 -6.97 -10.14
C GLY A 165 -27.65 -7.06 -8.93
N HIS A 166 -28.44 -6.00 -8.76
CA HIS A 166 -29.85 -6.07 -8.45
C HIS A 166 -30.58 -5.06 -9.35
#